data_AF-A0A163JEE5-F1
#
_entry.id   AF-A0A163JEE5-F1
#
_cell.length_a   1.000
_cell.length_b   1.000
_cell.length_c   1.000
_cell.angle_alpha   90.00
_cell.angle_beta   90.00
_cell.angle_gamma   90.00
#
_symmetry.space_group_name_H-M   'P 1'
#
loop_
_entity.id
_entity.type
_entity.pdbx_description
1 polymer ?
#
loop_
_entity_poly.entity_id
_entity_poly.type
_entity_poly.pdbx_seq_one_letter_code
_entity_poly.pdbx_strand_id
1 'polypeptide(L)'
;MEKGLSPGNPIQPTVAENAFVQVIMMFKKTFIQDSVLMMDFHPCYPIWQHSIFSDPAYLSIKRDMLQIEAQEHDPAHTLLYALWISNPDWP
;
A
#
# COMPACT_ATOMS: atom_id res chain seq x y z
N MET A 1 -31.68 24.53 33.67
CA MET A 1 -30.62 23.67 34.25
C MET A 1 -30.22 22.69 33.17
N GLU A 2 -29.24 23.05 32.32
CA GLU A 2 -28.53 22.09 31.48
C GLU A 2 -27.04 22.45 31.54
N LYS A 3 -26.25 21.39 31.76
CA LYS A 3 -24.89 21.39 32.28
C LYS A 3 -23.92 21.82 31.18
N GLY A 4 -23.01 22.74 31.49
CA GLY A 4 -22.03 23.28 30.55
C GLY A 4 -21.17 22.21 29.87
N LEU A 5 -20.96 22.39 28.56
CA LEU A 5 -19.97 21.66 27.79
C LEU A 5 -18.58 22.05 28.32
N SER A 6 -17.92 21.11 29.01
CA SER A 6 -16.57 21.30 29.55
C SER A 6 -15.55 21.51 28.40
N PRO A 7 -14.86 22.66 28.33
CA PRO A 7 -13.82 22.88 27.35
C PRO A 7 -12.51 22.25 27.86
N GLY A 8 -12.10 21.13 27.28
CA GLY A 8 -10.74 20.62 27.46
C GLY A 8 -10.63 19.31 28.23
N ASN A 9 -11.05 18.22 27.61
CA ASN A 9 -10.38 16.95 27.86
C ASN A 9 -9.47 16.68 26.67
N PRO A 10 -8.15 16.92 26.76
CA PRO A 10 -7.22 16.32 25.81
C PRO A 10 -7.37 14.81 25.99
N ILE A 11 -7.99 14.14 25.02
CA ILE A 11 -8.06 12.68 24.99
C ILE A 11 -6.62 12.21 25.05
N GLN A 12 -6.24 11.58 26.17
CA GLN A 12 -4.93 10.93 26.24
C GLN A 12 -4.95 9.84 25.17
N PRO A 13 -3.97 9.80 24.25
CA PRO A 13 -3.88 8.75 23.27
C PRO A 13 -3.90 7.42 24.03
N THR A 14 -4.96 6.65 23.84
CA THR A 14 -5.06 5.36 24.50
C THR A 14 -4.02 4.45 23.83
N VAL A 15 -3.46 3.49 24.58
CA VAL A 15 -2.42 2.58 24.07
C VAL A 15 -2.80 1.96 22.71
N ALA A 16 -4.10 1.66 22.52
CA ALA A 16 -4.65 1.16 21.26
C ALA A 16 -4.55 2.15 20.08
N GLU A 17 -4.77 3.44 20.30
CA GLU A 17 -4.67 4.48 19.27
C GLU A 17 -3.23 4.61 18.77
N ASN A 18 -2.27 4.68 19.70
CA ASN A 18 -0.85 4.75 19.36
C ASN A 18 -0.38 3.49 18.61
N ALA A 19 -0.83 2.31 19.04
CA ALA A 19 -0.54 1.06 18.35
C ALA A 19 -1.16 1.04 16.94
N PHE A 20 -2.39 1.53 16.78
CA PHE A 20 -3.06 1.61 15.48
C PHE A 20 -2.33 2.56 14.52
N VAL A 21 -1.89 3.73 14.99
CA VAL A 21 -1.09 4.67 14.19
C VAL A 21 0.21 4.00 13.72
N GLN A 22 0.90 3.24 14.59
CA GLN A 22 2.10 2.51 14.19
C GLN A 22 1.81 1.47 13.10
N VAL A 23 0.72 0.72 13.22
CA VAL A 23 0.30 -0.24 12.20
C VAL A 23 0.01 0.46 10.88
N ILE A 24 -0.71 1.59 10.89
CA ILE A 24 -0.99 2.38 9.69
C ILE A 24 0.30 2.94 9.08
N MET A 25 1.25 3.41 9.88
CA MET A 25 2.54 3.90 9.39
C MET A 25 3.34 2.79 8.70
N MET A 26 3.37 1.60 9.29
CA MET A 26 4.07 0.45 8.71
C MET A 26 3.37 -0.05 7.45
N PHE A 27 2.04 -0.16 7.50
CA PHE A 27 1.22 -0.55 6.37
C PHE A 27 1.32 0.43 5.22
N LYS A 28 1.37 1.75 5.48
CA LYS A 28 1.49 2.77 4.43
C LYS A 28 2.73 2.56 3.59
N LYS A 29 3.87 2.21 4.21
CA LYS A 29 5.11 1.99 3.46
C LYS A 29 4.99 0.79 2.54
N THR A 30 4.57 -0.37 3.07
CA THR A 30 4.43 -1.60 2.28
C THR A 30 3.36 -1.45 1.21
N PHE A 31 2.21 -0.87 1.56
CA PHE A 31 1.11 -0.62 0.63
C PHE A 31 1.54 0.25 -0.56
N ILE A 32 2.29 1.34 -0.32
CA ILE A 32 2.75 2.21 -1.42
C ILE A 32 3.77 1.49 -2.31
N GLN A 33 4.69 0.71 -1.75
CA GLN A 33 5.63 -0.09 -2.54
C GLN A 33 4.90 -1.15 -3.38
N ASP A 34 4.10 -1.99 -2.73
CA ASP A 34 3.41 -3.11 -3.37
C ASP A 34 2.33 -2.63 -4.36
N SER A 35 1.76 -1.44 -4.16
CA SER A 35 0.75 -0.86 -5.06
C SER A 35 1.23 -0.75 -6.50
N VAL A 36 2.54 -0.57 -6.73
CA VAL A 36 3.11 -0.49 -8.07
C VAL A 36 2.79 -1.74 -8.87
N LEU A 37 2.96 -2.92 -8.25
CA LEU A 37 2.68 -4.22 -8.85
C LEU A 37 1.18 -4.54 -8.83
N MET A 38 0.51 -4.19 -7.73
CA MET A 38 -0.94 -4.41 -7.62
C MET A 38 -1.73 -3.64 -8.67
N MET A 39 -1.23 -2.51 -9.16
CA MET A 39 -1.81 -1.79 -10.30
C MET A 39 -1.73 -2.58 -11.60
N ASP A 40 -0.67 -3.36 -11.80
CA ASP A 40 -0.50 -4.19 -13.00
C ASP A 40 -1.37 -5.47 -12.90
N PHE A 41 -1.50 -6.05 -11.70
CA PHE A 41 -2.38 -7.21 -11.47
C PHE A 41 -3.87 -6.88 -11.47
N HIS A 42 -4.25 -5.70 -10.93
CA HIS A 42 -5.66 -5.34 -10.71
C HIS A 42 -5.97 -3.92 -11.19
N PRO A 43 -5.76 -3.58 -12.46
CA PRO A 43 -5.87 -2.20 -12.97
C PRO A 43 -7.25 -1.56 -12.80
N CYS A 44 -8.31 -2.35 -12.58
CA CYS A 44 -9.68 -1.87 -12.45
C CYS A 44 -10.09 -1.53 -11.01
N TYR A 45 -9.21 -1.61 -10.01
CA TYR A 45 -9.59 -1.27 -8.64
C TYR A 45 -9.85 0.23 -8.47
N PRO A 46 -10.98 0.63 -7.84
CA PRO A 46 -11.31 2.04 -7.64
C PRO A 46 -10.25 2.82 -6.85
N ILE A 47 -9.48 2.14 -6.00
CA ILE A 47 -8.44 2.77 -5.18
C ILE A 47 -7.37 3.46 -6.04
N TRP A 48 -7.09 2.96 -7.24
CA TRP A 48 -6.12 3.55 -8.18
C TRP A 48 -6.49 4.92 -8.71
N GLN A 49 -7.78 5.29 -8.64
CA GLN A 49 -8.26 6.62 -9.03
C GLN A 49 -7.97 7.68 -7.96
N HIS A 50 -7.42 7.28 -6.81
CA HIS A 50 -7.03 8.22 -5.77
C HIS A 50 -5.84 9.08 -6.23
N SER A 51 -5.89 10.37 -5.95
CA SER A 51 -4.90 11.36 -6.40
C SER A 51 -3.46 11.06 -5.95
N ILE A 52 -3.29 10.34 -4.83
CA ILE A 52 -1.98 9.89 -4.35
C ILE A 52 -1.18 9.10 -5.40
N PHE A 53 -1.87 8.38 -6.29
CA PHE A 53 -1.24 7.59 -7.35
C PHE A 53 -0.87 8.40 -8.59
N SER A 54 -1.36 9.65 -8.67
CA SER A 54 -0.93 10.64 -9.66
C SER A 54 0.11 11.61 -9.09
N ASP A 55 0.44 11.50 -7.81
CA ASP A 55 1.40 12.39 -7.15
C ASP A 55 2.82 12.19 -7.73
N PRO A 56 3.57 13.27 -8.02
CA PRO A 56 4.92 13.16 -8.56
C PRO A 56 5.87 12.30 -7.71
N ALA A 57 5.74 12.32 -6.38
CA ALA A 57 6.56 11.51 -5.49
C ALA A 57 6.24 10.01 -5.65
N TYR A 58 4.95 9.67 -5.78
CA TYR A 58 4.54 8.29 -6.08
C TYR A 58 5.04 7.83 -7.45
N LEU A 59 4.90 8.67 -8.48
CA LEU A 59 5.37 8.34 -9.83
C LEU A 59 6.89 8.13 -9.88
N SER A 60 7.66 8.84 -9.04
CA SER A 60 9.08 8.57 -8.85
C SER A 60 9.32 7.18 -8.27
N ILE A 61 8.62 6.82 -7.18
CA ILE A 61 8.71 5.50 -6.55
C ILE A 61 8.36 4.39 -7.55
N LYS A 62 7.29 4.58 -8.32
CA LYS A 62 6.87 3.64 -9.37
C LYS A 62 7.98 3.41 -10.39
N ARG A 63 8.66 4.47 -10.85
CA ARG A 63 9.78 4.34 -11.79
C ARG A 63 10.95 3.58 -11.18
N ASP A 64 11.32 3.91 -9.94
CA ASP A 64 12.47 3.32 -9.27
C ASP A 64 12.23 1.82 -9.00
N MET A 65 11.02 1.42 -8.60
CA MET A 65 10.66 0.01 -8.43
C MET A 65 10.73 -0.77 -9.75
N LEU A 66 10.15 -0.23 -10.83
CA LEU A 66 10.21 -0.88 -12.15
C LEU A 66 11.65 -1.05 -12.65
N GLN A 67 12.57 -0.14 -12.29
CA GLN A 67 13.98 -0.30 -12.61
C GLN A 67 14.64 -1.43 -11.81
N ILE A 68 14.34 -1.55 -10.51
CA ILE A 68 14.85 -2.64 -9.67
C ILE A 68 14.38 -3.99 -10.21
N GLU A 69 13.09 -4.13 -10.54
CA GLU A 69 12.56 -5.39 -11.11
C GLU A 69 13.18 -5.73 -12.46
N ALA A 70 13.38 -4.72 -13.33
CA ALA A 70 14.04 -4.94 -14.62
C ALA A 70 15.50 -5.39 -14.46
N GLN A 71 16.17 -4.97 -13.38
CA GLN A 71 17.54 -5.39 -13.06
C GLN A 71 17.59 -6.76 -12.36
N GLU A 72 16.58 -7.09 -11.56
CA GLU A 72 16.44 -8.36 -10.85
C GLU A 72 15.83 -9.48 -11.72
N HIS A 73 15.54 -9.20 -12.99
CA HIS A 73 14.90 -10.15 -13.91
C HIS A 73 15.82 -11.34 -14.25
N ASP A 74 15.91 -12.30 -13.32
CA ASP A 74 16.28 -13.67 -13.61
C ASP A 74 15.12 -14.30 -14.42
N PRO A 75 15.36 -14.75 -15.65
CA PRO A 75 14.33 -15.37 -16.48
C PRO A 75 13.61 -16.56 -15.82
N ALA A 76 14.21 -17.20 -14.80
CA ALA A 76 13.56 -18.24 -14.02
C ALA A 76 12.37 -17.73 -13.19
N HIS A 77 12.42 -16.49 -12.68
CA HIS A 77 11.36 -15.91 -11.86
C HIS A 77 10.12 -15.57 -12.71
N THR A 78 10.33 -15.08 -13.94
CA THR A 78 9.29 -14.82 -14.94
C THR A 78 8.53 -16.08 -15.33
N LEU A 79 9.25 -17.19 -15.47
CA LEU A 79 8.67 -18.48 -15.83
C LEU A 79 7.83 -19.05 -14.68
N LEU A 80 8.29 -18.94 -13.43
CA LEU A 80 7.51 -19.35 -12.26
C LEU A 80 6.24 -18.51 -12.10
N TYR A 81 6.33 -17.20 -12.30
CA TYR A 81 5.20 -16.30 -12.20
C TYR A 81 4.16 -16.55 -13.30
N ALA A 82 4.60 -16.76 -14.55
CA ALA A 82 3.72 -17.13 -15.66
C ALA A 82 3.07 -18.51 -15.48
N LEU A 83 3.80 -19.47 -14.91
CA LEU A 83 3.27 -20.81 -14.60
C LEU A 83 2.20 -20.75 -13.51
N TRP A 84 2.38 -19.90 -12.49
CA TRP A 84 1.42 -19.69 -11.41
C TRP A 84 0.12 -19.06 -11.91
N ILE A 85 0.19 -18.01 -12.74
CA ILE A 85 -0.99 -17.39 -13.36
C ILE A 85 -1.74 -18.36 -14.28
N SER A 86 -1.00 -19.24 -14.98
CA SER A 86 -1.59 -20.18 -15.93
C SER A 86 -2.21 -21.42 -15.26
N ASN A 87 -1.96 -21.64 -13.96
CA ASN A 87 -2.44 -22.80 -13.21
C ASN A 87 -3.04 -22.35 -11.85
N PRO A 88 -4.26 -21.79 -11.83
CA PRO A 88 -4.90 -21.29 -10.62
C PRO A 88 -5.21 -22.38 -9.57
N ASP A 89 -5.09 -23.66 -9.95
CA ASP A 89 -5.34 -24.83 -9.09
C ASP A 89 -4.06 -25.50 -8.56
N TRP A 90 -2.89 -24.84 -8.66
CA TRP A 90 -1.66 -25.31 -7.99
C TRP A 90 -1.85 -25.27 -6.46
N PRO A 91 -1.40 -26.29 -5.70
CA PRO A 91 -1.67 -26.41 -4.26
C PRO A 91 -1.12 -25.27 -3.40
#